data_AF-A0A955QX91-F1
#
_entry.id   AF-A0A955QX91-F1
#
_cell.length_a   1.000
_cell.length_b   1.000
_cell.length_c   1.000
_cell.angle_alpha   90.00
_cell.angle_beta   90.00
_cell.angle_gamma   90.00
#
_symmetry.space_group_name_H-M   'P 1'
#
loop_
_entity.id
_entity.type
_entity.pdbx_description
1 polymer ?
#
loop_
_entity_poly.entity_id
_entity_poly.type
_entity_poly.pdbx_seq_one_letter_code
_entity_poly.pdbx_strand_id
1 'polypeptide(L)'
;MKGPLVSAAILLSGVFVFLKFILPLFTAPLPASLIYLYLAITLSGIMIFDTMSERGLETFMGPINRFLSGEVQGTAKTARLLVFIVFPLLVGWQTYTKLAPSDLPPAENRTIHPAPPGEFVGLANPYPTNNSNIQQGKGIYAANCSPCHGPNFDGKGVAAPGFNPPPANFADPGTIAQLQESYLFWRIKKGGVGLPIEGMPWKSAMPRWEEELTDEQIWKVIIGEYDGAGQSPRTWEEEE
;
A
#
# COMPACT_ATOMS: atom_id res chain seq x y z
N MET A 1 -21.75 40.01 -15.82
CA MET A 1 -21.89 38.54 -15.96
C MET A 1 -20.65 37.90 -15.35
N LYS A 2 -20.80 36.90 -14.46
CA LYS A 2 -19.65 36.19 -13.86
C LYS A 2 -18.87 35.49 -14.99
N GLY A 3 -17.54 35.51 -14.96
CA GLY A 3 -16.72 34.90 -16.01
C GLY A 3 -16.92 33.38 -16.10
N PRO A 4 -16.63 32.75 -17.26
CA PRO A 4 -16.86 31.33 -17.51
C PRO A 4 -16.20 30.41 -16.46
N LEU A 5 -14.99 30.76 -16.00
CA LEU A 5 -14.31 30.05 -14.91
C LEU A 5 -15.08 30.05 -13.58
N VAL A 6 -15.76 31.16 -13.25
CA VAL A 6 -16.56 31.27 -12.03
C VAL A 6 -17.83 30.43 -12.16
N SER A 7 -18.45 30.45 -13.34
CA SER A 7 -19.61 29.60 -13.65
C SER A 7 -19.25 28.11 -13.58
N ALA A 8 -18.09 27.73 -14.13
CA ALA A 8 -17.55 26.38 -14.06
C ALA A 8 -17.32 25.93 -12.61
N ALA A 9 -16.67 26.77 -11.80
CA ALA A 9 -16.41 26.48 -10.39
C ALA A 9 -17.70 26.34 -9.56
N ILE A 10 -18.69 27.20 -9.82
CA ILE A 10 -20.01 27.12 -9.17
C ILE A 10 -20.71 25.82 -9.55
N LEU A 11 -20.70 25.45 -10.83
CA LEU A 11 -21.39 24.26 -11.32
C LEU A 11 -20.73 22.98 -10.77
N LEU A 12 -19.40 22.89 -10.79
CA LEU A 12 -18.66 21.77 -10.20
C LEU A 12 -18.88 21.66 -8.69
N SER A 13 -18.87 22.79 -7.97
CA SER A 13 -19.15 22.81 -6.54
C SER A 13 -20.59 22.40 -6.24
N GLY A 14 -21.55 22.85 -7.05
CA GLY A 14 -22.96 22.47 -6.95
C GLY A 14 -23.16 20.97 -7.17
N VAL A 15 -22.55 20.41 -8.22
CA VAL A 15 -22.58 18.96 -8.49
C VAL A 15 -21.93 18.18 -7.35
N PHE A 16 -20.77 18.61 -6.83
CA PHE A 16 -20.13 17.95 -5.70
C PHE A 16 -21.01 17.98 -4.44
N VAL A 17 -21.57 19.13 -4.10
CA VAL A 17 -22.44 19.28 -2.92
C VAL A 17 -23.70 18.43 -3.07
N PHE A 18 -24.30 18.43 -4.26
CA PHE A 18 -25.46 17.60 -4.55
C PHE A 18 -25.14 16.11 -4.37
N LEU A 19 -24.10 15.61 -5.03
CA LEU A 19 -23.73 14.19 -5.00
C LEU A 19 -23.27 13.72 -3.61
N LYS A 20 -22.56 14.57 -2.86
CA LYS A 20 -21.96 14.20 -1.57
C LYS A 20 -22.90 14.39 -0.38
N PHE A 21 -23.78 15.40 -0.41
CA PHE A 21 -24.58 15.77 0.76
C PHE A 21 -26.08 15.72 0.54
N ILE A 22 -26.59 15.99 -0.67
CA ILE A 22 -28.03 16.05 -0.93
C ILE A 22 -28.57 14.69 -1.38
N LEU A 23 -27.92 14.07 -2.36
CA LEU A 23 -28.32 12.77 -2.90
C LEU A 23 -28.35 11.66 -1.83
N PRO A 24 -27.38 11.58 -0.88
CA PRO A 24 -27.43 10.59 0.19
C PRO A 24 -28.56 10.77 1.21
N LEU A 25 -29.32 11.87 1.15
CA LEU A 25 -30.56 12.01 1.92
C LEU A 25 -31.67 11.09 1.41
N PHE A 26 -31.55 10.62 0.16
CA PHE A 26 -32.54 9.79 -0.53
C PHE A 26 -31.99 8.44 -1.00
N THR A 27 -30.66 8.28 -1.10
CA THR A 27 -30.00 7.05 -1.55
C THR A 27 -28.82 6.66 -0.66
N ALA A 28 -28.26 5.47 -0.86
CA ALA A 28 -26.97 5.13 -0.25
C ALA A 28 -25.86 6.12 -0.68
N PRO A 29 -24.87 6.41 0.18
CA PRO A 29 -23.76 7.29 -0.16
C PRO A 29 -22.97 6.75 -1.36
N LEU A 30 -22.68 7.62 -2.33
CA LEU A 30 -21.88 7.23 -3.49
C LEU A 30 -20.41 7.05 -3.10
N PRO A 31 -19.73 6.01 -3.61
CA PRO A 31 -18.27 5.88 -3.54
C PRO A 31 -17.57 7.12 -4.12
N ALA A 32 -16.42 7.47 -3.55
CA ALA A 32 -15.64 8.62 -3.98
C ALA A 32 -15.25 8.56 -5.47
N SER A 33 -14.97 7.37 -5.99
CA SER A 33 -14.65 7.14 -7.42
C SER A 33 -15.78 7.59 -8.35
N LEU A 34 -17.04 7.31 -8.01
CA LEU A 34 -18.20 7.73 -8.80
C LEU A 34 -18.39 9.25 -8.72
N ILE A 35 -18.27 9.84 -7.54
CA ILE A 35 -18.36 11.30 -7.38
C ILE A 35 -17.31 11.99 -8.25
N TYR A 36 -16.06 11.53 -8.22
CA TYR A 36 -14.99 12.08 -9.06
C TYR A 36 -15.21 11.85 -10.55
N LEU A 37 -15.77 10.70 -10.94
CA LEU A 37 -16.15 10.43 -12.33
C LEU A 37 -17.17 11.46 -12.84
N TYR A 38 -18.26 11.71 -12.09
CA TYR A 38 -19.28 12.69 -12.49
C TYR A 38 -18.74 14.12 -12.54
N LEU A 39 -17.86 14.49 -11.60
CA LEU A 39 -17.17 15.78 -11.64
C LEU A 39 -16.26 15.90 -12.86
N ALA A 40 -15.52 14.85 -13.22
CA ALA A 40 -14.65 14.84 -14.39
C ALA A 40 -15.46 14.95 -15.69
N ILE A 41 -16.58 14.23 -15.81
CA ILE A 41 -17.50 14.32 -16.96
C ILE A 41 -18.07 15.73 -17.06
N THR A 42 -18.50 16.31 -15.93
CA THR A 42 -19.05 17.66 -15.87
C THR A 42 -18.02 18.71 -16.26
N LEU A 43 -16.79 18.59 -15.75
CA LEU A 43 -15.66 19.45 -16.14
C LEU A 43 -15.36 19.33 -17.63
N SER A 44 -15.38 18.11 -18.17
CA SER A 44 -15.16 17.85 -19.59
C SER A 44 -16.26 18.48 -20.45
N GLY A 45 -17.52 18.40 -20.03
CA GLY A 45 -18.65 19.06 -20.69
C GLY A 45 -18.51 20.58 -20.70
N ILE A 46 -18.12 21.20 -19.57
CA ILE A 46 -17.85 22.64 -19.49
C ILE A 46 -16.70 23.03 -20.43
N MET A 47 -15.60 22.28 -20.40
CA MET A 47 -14.44 22.49 -21.27
C MET A 47 -14.85 22.46 -22.74
N ILE A 48 -15.60 21.43 -23.17
CA ILE A 48 -16.08 21.33 -24.55
C ILE A 48 -16.95 22.55 -24.89
N PHE A 49 -17.91 22.90 -24.04
CA PHE A 49 -18.81 24.03 -24.29
C PHE A 49 -18.07 25.37 -24.45
N ASP A 50 -17.12 25.67 -23.55
CA ASP A 50 -16.38 26.94 -23.57
C ASP A 50 -15.33 26.99 -24.70
N THR A 51 -14.78 25.84 -25.10
CA THR A 51 -13.78 25.75 -26.18
C THR A 51 -14.37 25.73 -27.59
N MET A 52 -15.68 25.51 -27.72
CA MET A 52 -16.39 25.52 -29.01
C MET A 52 -16.43 26.90 -29.71
N SER A 53 -16.07 27.98 -29.01
CA SER A 53 -16.01 29.32 -29.61
C SER A 53 -14.66 30.00 -29.30
N GLU A 54 -14.09 30.72 -30.27
CA GLU A 54 -12.84 31.47 -30.08
C GLU A 54 -12.95 32.46 -28.91
N ARG A 55 -14.08 33.17 -28.83
CA ARG A 55 -14.37 34.10 -27.73
C ARG A 55 -14.48 33.39 -26.39
N GLY A 56 -15.06 32.18 -26.35
CA GLY A 56 -15.16 31.35 -25.15
C GLY A 56 -13.78 30.87 -24.69
N LEU A 57 -12.96 30.38 -25.62
CA LEU A 57 -11.60 29.93 -25.36
C LEU A 57 -10.72 31.05 -24.78
N GLU A 58 -10.75 32.24 -25.37
CA GLU A 58 -10.01 33.40 -24.85
C GLU A 58 -10.49 33.82 -23.46
N THR A 59 -11.82 33.82 -23.25
CA THR A 59 -12.39 34.19 -21.95
C THR A 59 -12.05 33.16 -20.86
N PHE A 60 -11.92 31.89 -21.24
CA PHE A 60 -11.53 30.78 -20.36
C PHE A 60 -10.02 30.76 -20.07
N MET A 61 -9.17 30.78 -21.10
CA MET A 61 -7.71 30.67 -20.98
C MET A 61 -7.03 31.98 -20.59
N GLY A 62 -7.60 33.14 -20.94
CA GLY A 62 -6.99 34.45 -20.71
C GLY A 62 -6.64 34.74 -19.24
N PRO A 63 -7.53 34.46 -18.26
CA PRO A 63 -7.19 34.59 -16.84
C PRO A 63 -6.06 33.66 -16.39
N ILE A 64 -6.02 32.42 -16.91
CA ILE A 64 -4.99 31.42 -16.58
C ILE A 64 -3.65 31.88 -17.14
N ASN A 65 -3.60 32.28 -18.42
CA ASN A 65 -2.39 32.75 -19.06
C ASN A 65 -1.83 33.99 -18.35
N ARG A 66 -2.66 34.97 -18.01
CA ARG A 66 -2.23 36.17 -17.25
C ARG A 66 -1.68 35.82 -15.86
N PHE A 67 -2.29 34.84 -15.20
CA PHE A 67 -1.81 34.34 -13.91
C PHE A 67 -0.47 33.62 -14.04
N LEU A 68 -0.28 32.78 -15.06
CA LEU A 68 0.95 32.00 -15.27
C LEU A 68 2.10 32.86 -15.82
N SER A 69 1.83 33.75 -16.78
CA SER A 69 2.80 34.67 -17.38
C SER A 69 3.30 35.74 -16.40
N GLY A 70 2.55 36.01 -15.32
CA GLY A 70 2.95 36.98 -14.30
C GLY A 70 2.58 38.43 -14.64
N GLU A 71 1.68 38.64 -15.59
CA GLU A 71 1.11 39.96 -15.92
C GLU A 71 0.19 40.53 -14.82
N VAL A 72 0.01 39.79 -13.72
CA VAL A 72 -0.79 40.18 -12.55
C VAL A 72 -0.04 41.13 -11.60
N GLN A 73 -0.71 42.21 -11.17
CA GLN A 73 -0.16 43.23 -10.27
C GLN A 73 -0.83 43.22 -8.88
N GLY A 74 -0.18 43.83 -7.89
CA GLY A 74 -0.73 44.00 -6.53
C GLY A 74 -1.03 42.67 -5.83
N THR A 75 -2.22 42.56 -5.24
CA THR A 75 -2.69 41.38 -4.49
C THR A 75 -2.77 40.10 -5.34
N ALA A 76 -2.90 40.22 -6.66
CA ALA A 76 -2.90 39.07 -7.56
C ALA A 76 -1.49 38.47 -7.74
N LYS A 77 -0.42 39.28 -7.60
CA LYS A 77 0.97 38.81 -7.62
C LYS A 77 1.32 37.99 -6.38
N THR A 78 0.87 38.44 -5.19
CA THR A 78 1.08 37.70 -3.94
C THR A 78 0.28 36.40 -3.94
N ALA A 79 -0.98 36.42 -4.40
CA ALA A 79 -1.78 35.21 -4.57
C ALA A 79 -1.11 34.19 -5.51
N ARG A 80 -0.54 34.63 -6.63
CA ARG A 80 0.23 33.78 -7.55
C ARG A 80 1.41 33.09 -6.86
N LEU A 81 2.20 33.86 -6.12
CA LEU A 81 3.39 33.37 -5.45
C LEU A 81 3.03 32.37 -4.33
N LEU A 82 1.94 32.63 -3.61
CA LEU A 82 1.36 31.69 -2.66
C LEU A 82 0.93 30.39 -3.33
N VAL A 83 0.23 30.45 -4.47
CA VAL A 83 -0.16 29.24 -5.20
C VAL A 83 1.07 28.44 -5.61
N PHE A 84 2.11 29.04 -6.18
CA PHE A 84 3.30 28.30 -6.61
C PHE A 84 4.17 27.73 -5.48
N ILE A 85 4.06 28.24 -4.26
CA ILE A 85 4.77 27.68 -3.10
C ILE A 85 3.89 26.66 -2.38
N VAL A 86 2.67 27.07 -2.02
CA VAL A 86 1.76 26.29 -1.19
C VAL A 86 1.24 25.07 -1.95
N PHE A 87 0.91 25.20 -3.24
CA PHE A 87 0.37 24.06 -4.00
C PHE A 87 1.38 22.89 -4.10
N PRO A 88 2.65 23.08 -4.51
CA PRO A 88 3.61 21.97 -4.51
C PRO A 88 3.89 21.41 -3.12
N LEU A 89 3.93 22.26 -2.07
CA LEU A 89 4.12 21.79 -0.70
C LEU A 89 2.93 20.96 -0.21
N LEU A 90 1.70 21.37 -0.49
CA LEU A 90 0.49 20.62 -0.13
C LEU A 90 0.42 19.31 -0.90
N VAL A 91 0.66 19.33 -2.22
CA VAL A 91 0.70 18.11 -3.03
C VAL A 91 1.81 17.19 -2.54
N GLY A 92 3.01 17.71 -2.27
CA GLY A 92 4.13 16.95 -1.73
C GLY A 92 3.82 16.32 -0.37
N TRP A 93 3.25 17.09 0.55
CA TRP A 93 2.83 16.60 1.87
C TRP A 93 1.73 15.53 1.77
N GLN A 94 0.71 15.75 0.94
CA GLN A 94 -0.37 14.80 0.72
C GLN A 94 0.15 13.49 0.09
N THR A 95 1.05 13.59 -0.88
CA THR A 95 1.68 12.43 -1.50
C THR A 95 2.58 11.69 -0.51
N TYR A 96 3.41 12.40 0.25
CA TYR A 96 4.27 11.82 1.28
C TYR A 96 3.46 11.06 2.33
N THR A 97 2.41 11.67 2.89
CA THR A 97 1.57 11.05 3.92
C THR A 97 0.80 9.83 3.43
N LYS A 98 0.56 9.69 2.12
CA LYS A 98 -0.08 8.51 1.53
C LYS A 98 0.89 7.39 1.16
N LEU A 99 2.14 7.72 0.84
CA LEU A 99 3.14 6.76 0.33
C LEU A 99 4.21 6.39 1.36
N ALA A 100 4.38 7.20 2.41
CA ALA A 100 5.32 6.90 3.48
C ALA A 100 5.02 5.50 4.06
N PRO A 101 6.04 4.63 4.22
CA PRO A 101 5.87 3.34 4.86
C PRO A 101 5.23 3.49 6.25
N SER A 102 4.34 2.57 6.58
CA SER A 102 3.65 2.51 7.87
C SER A 102 3.73 1.10 8.41
N ASP A 103 4.02 0.99 9.71
CA ASP A 103 4.02 -0.29 10.44
C ASP A 103 2.59 -0.72 10.81
N LEU A 104 1.61 0.16 10.64
CA LEU A 104 0.21 -0.16 10.89
C LEU A 104 -0.36 -1.03 9.76
N PRO A 105 -1.17 -2.05 10.07
CA PRO A 105 -1.83 -2.84 9.05
C PRO A 105 -2.75 -1.94 8.20
N PRO A 106 -2.80 -2.16 6.87
CA PRO A 106 -3.72 -1.42 6.01
C PRO A 106 -5.17 -1.68 6.44
N ALA A 107 -6.03 -0.66 6.34
CA ALA A 107 -7.44 -0.74 6.72
C ALA A 107 -8.31 -1.54 5.72
N GLU A 108 -7.72 -2.00 4.62
CA GLU A 108 -8.41 -2.79 3.60
C GLU A 108 -8.35 -4.28 3.96
N ASN A 109 -9.48 -4.98 3.84
CA ASN A 109 -9.57 -6.40 4.17
C ASN A 109 -8.77 -7.19 3.12
N ARG A 110 -7.59 -7.68 3.51
CA ARG A 110 -6.65 -8.39 2.63
C ARG A 110 -6.49 -9.83 3.07
N THR A 111 -6.39 -10.73 2.10
CA THR A 111 -5.93 -12.10 2.36
C THR A 111 -4.42 -12.07 2.61
N ILE A 112 -4.03 -11.83 3.87
CA ILE A 112 -2.61 -11.67 4.28
C ILE A 112 -1.84 -12.99 4.08
N HIS A 113 -2.53 -14.11 4.28
CA HIS A 113 -1.97 -15.45 4.21
C HIS A 113 -2.88 -16.34 3.35
N PRO A 114 -2.68 -16.38 2.01
CA PRO A 114 -3.39 -17.33 1.18
C PRO A 114 -2.98 -18.77 1.57
N ALA A 115 -3.89 -19.72 1.42
CA ALA A 115 -3.53 -21.12 1.61
C ALA A 115 -2.37 -21.50 0.67
N PRO A 116 -1.36 -22.26 1.14
CA PRO A 116 -0.27 -22.67 0.30
C PRO A 116 -0.79 -23.63 -0.80
N PRO A 117 -0.13 -23.70 -1.97
CA PRO A 117 -0.48 -24.66 -3.02
C PRO A 117 -0.50 -26.10 -2.49
N GLY A 118 -1.32 -26.96 -3.10
CA GLY A 118 -1.60 -28.32 -2.60
C GLY A 118 -0.38 -29.17 -2.25
N GLU A 119 0.75 -29.01 -2.96
CA GLU A 119 2.00 -29.73 -2.68
C GLU A 119 2.63 -29.40 -1.30
N PHE A 120 2.28 -28.26 -0.72
CA PHE A 120 2.77 -27.80 0.58
C PHE A 120 1.78 -28.02 1.72
N VAL A 121 0.51 -28.28 1.40
CA VAL A 121 -0.54 -28.43 2.41
C VAL A 121 -0.25 -29.63 3.30
N GLY A 122 -0.27 -29.42 4.61
CA GLY A 122 -0.08 -30.49 5.60
C GLY A 122 1.38 -30.96 5.78
N LEU A 123 2.36 -30.32 5.14
CA LEU A 123 3.76 -30.58 5.45
C LEU A 123 4.06 -30.20 6.91
N ALA A 124 4.73 -31.11 7.61
CA ALA A 124 5.25 -30.89 8.95
C ALA A 124 6.77 -30.94 8.91
N ASN A 125 7.41 -30.22 9.83
CA ASN A 125 8.86 -30.21 9.94
C ASN A 125 9.37 -31.60 10.34
N PRO A 126 10.17 -32.30 9.50
CA PRO A 126 10.63 -33.64 9.83
C PRO A 126 11.79 -33.64 10.84
N TYR A 127 12.33 -32.46 11.18
CA TYR A 127 13.47 -32.33 12.09
C TYR A 127 13.01 -31.96 13.49
N PRO A 128 13.53 -32.62 14.54
CA PRO A 128 13.15 -32.32 15.92
C PRO A 128 13.70 -30.96 16.36
N THR A 129 12.93 -30.25 17.18
CA THR A 129 13.34 -29.01 17.87
C THR A 129 14.33 -29.31 18.99
N ASN A 130 15.61 -29.46 18.63
CA ASN A 130 16.72 -29.64 19.56
C ASN A 130 17.73 -28.49 19.44
N ASN A 131 18.61 -28.35 20.43
CA ASN A 131 19.59 -27.26 20.47
C ASN A 131 20.47 -27.19 19.21
N SER A 132 20.85 -28.33 18.61
CA SER A 132 21.66 -28.33 17.39
C SER A 132 20.92 -27.70 16.21
N ASN A 133 19.66 -28.11 15.99
CA ASN A 133 18.84 -27.59 14.89
C ASN A 133 18.44 -26.13 15.11
N ILE A 134 18.14 -25.74 16.35
CA ILE A 134 17.86 -24.34 16.72
C ILE A 134 19.06 -23.45 16.38
N GLN A 135 20.27 -23.83 16.81
CA GLN A 135 21.46 -23.02 16.57
C GLN A 135 21.81 -22.93 15.07
N GLN A 136 21.65 -24.03 14.32
CA GLN A 136 21.81 -24.01 12.87
C GLN A 136 20.79 -23.08 12.20
N GLY A 137 19.52 -23.17 12.59
CA GLY A 137 18.44 -22.31 12.10
C GLY A 137 18.69 -20.83 12.35
N LYS A 138 19.04 -20.48 13.60
CA LYS A 138 19.38 -19.10 13.98
C LYS A 138 20.61 -18.58 13.24
N GLY A 139 21.61 -19.42 13.00
CA GLY A 139 22.78 -19.06 12.20
C GLY A 139 22.41 -18.73 10.75
N ILE A 140 21.58 -19.55 10.11
CA ILE A 140 21.10 -19.31 8.74
C ILE A 140 20.22 -18.05 8.70
N TYR A 141 19.32 -17.88 9.67
CA TYR A 141 18.48 -16.67 9.79
C TYR A 141 19.33 -15.41 9.90
N ALA A 142 20.34 -15.41 10.78
CA ALA A 142 21.22 -14.28 10.98
C ALA A 142 21.94 -13.89 9.68
N ALA A 143 22.41 -14.86 8.91
CA ALA A 143 23.13 -14.62 7.66
C ALA A 143 22.23 -14.12 6.51
N ASN A 144 20.99 -14.61 6.42
CA ASN A 144 20.17 -14.48 5.21
C ASN A 144 18.90 -13.65 5.40
N CYS A 145 18.28 -13.73 6.58
CA CYS A 145 16.94 -13.20 6.84
C CYS A 145 16.97 -11.90 7.65
N SER A 146 17.91 -11.80 8.60
CA SER A 146 18.03 -10.66 9.52
C SER A 146 18.23 -9.28 8.86
N PRO A 147 18.86 -9.14 7.67
CA PRO A 147 18.98 -7.83 7.02
C PRO A 147 17.61 -7.20 6.71
N CYS A 148 16.58 -8.00 6.48
CA CYS A 148 15.21 -7.55 6.23
C CYS A 148 14.32 -7.72 7.46
N HIS A 149 14.34 -8.89 8.11
CA HIS A 149 13.43 -9.21 9.21
C HIS A 149 13.93 -8.79 10.61
N GLY A 150 15.14 -8.23 10.70
CA GLY A 150 15.73 -7.73 11.94
C GLY A 150 16.44 -8.82 12.75
N PRO A 151 17.51 -8.49 13.48
CA PRO A 151 18.21 -9.46 14.34
C PRO A 151 17.34 -9.89 15.55
N ASN A 152 16.32 -9.10 15.89
CA ASN A 152 15.37 -9.37 16.97
C ASN A 152 14.07 -10.01 16.48
N PHE A 153 14.01 -10.47 15.22
CA PHE A 153 12.81 -11.07 14.63
C PHE A 153 11.59 -10.13 14.61
N ASP A 154 11.82 -8.82 14.61
CA ASP A 154 10.81 -7.78 14.80
C ASP A 154 10.37 -7.08 13.50
N GLY A 155 10.87 -7.52 12.35
CA GLY A 155 10.61 -6.92 11.05
C GLY A 155 11.41 -5.64 10.79
N LYS A 156 12.34 -5.25 11.69
CA LYS A 156 13.06 -3.97 11.64
C LYS A 156 14.52 -4.14 11.20
N GLY A 157 14.74 -4.95 10.17
CA GLY A 157 16.06 -5.07 9.54
C GLY A 157 16.51 -3.77 8.88
N VAL A 158 17.81 -3.63 8.64
CA VAL A 158 18.39 -2.44 7.99
C VAL A 158 17.80 -2.14 6.61
N ALA A 159 17.34 -3.19 5.90
CA ALA A 159 16.68 -3.07 4.59
C ALA A 159 15.15 -2.88 4.68
N ALA A 160 14.54 -3.08 5.86
CA ALA A 160 13.08 -3.03 6.04
C ALA A 160 12.42 -1.74 5.51
N PRO A 161 12.99 -0.53 5.71
CA PRO A 161 12.37 0.71 5.22
C PRO A 161 12.25 0.80 3.69
N GLY A 162 12.98 -0.04 2.95
CA GLY A 162 12.92 -0.10 1.49
C GLY A 162 11.71 -0.86 0.94
N PHE A 163 10.92 -1.51 1.81
CA PHE A 163 9.79 -2.34 1.40
C PHE A 163 8.46 -1.79 1.93
N ASN A 164 7.44 -1.86 1.08
CA ASN A 164 6.05 -1.65 1.45
C ASN A 164 5.27 -2.85 0.90
N PRO A 165 4.51 -3.63 1.71
CA PRO A 165 4.52 -3.58 3.17
C PRO A 165 5.90 -3.93 3.73
N PRO A 166 6.20 -3.51 4.97
CA PRO A 166 7.44 -3.90 5.63
C PRO A 166 7.51 -5.43 5.83
N PRO A 167 8.72 -5.99 6.03
CA PRO A 167 8.90 -7.38 6.40
C PRO A 167 8.11 -7.74 7.67
N ALA A 168 7.65 -8.99 7.75
CA ALA A 168 6.83 -9.44 8.87
C ALA A 168 7.60 -9.40 10.21
N ASN A 169 6.92 -8.91 11.24
CA ASN A 169 7.38 -8.94 12.64
C ASN A 169 7.00 -10.28 13.26
N PHE A 170 7.95 -11.19 13.42
CA PHE A 170 7.72 -12.53 13.94
C PHE A 170 7.50 -12.56 15.47
N ALA A 171 7.96 -11.54 16.20
CA ALA A 171 7.73 -11.42 17.63
C ALA A 171 6.27 -11.10 17.99
N ASP A 172 5.46 -10.61 17.04
CA ASP A 172 4.04 -10.35 17.23
C ASP A 172 3.23 -11.68 17.21
N PRO A 173 2.46 -12.01 18.28
CA PRO A 173 1.60 -13.21 18.31
C PRO A 173 0.56 -13.28 17.18
N GLY A 174 0.25 -12.17 16.53
CA GLY A 174 -0.63 -12.09 15.37
C GLY A 174 0.02 -12.49 14.03
N THR A 175 1.30 -12.87 14.00
CA THR A 175 2.02 -13.21 12.77
C THR A 175 2.32 -14.71 12.65
N ILE A 176 3.57 -15.14 12.88
CA ILE A 176 4.00 -16.53 12.63
C ILE A 176 3.29 -17.53 13.55
N ALA A 177 2.89 -17.12 14.74
CA ALA A 177 2.16 -17.98 15.68
C ALA A 177 0.76 -18.37 15.17
N GLN A 178 0.19 -17.62 14.21
CA GLN A 178 -1.10 -17.94 13.59
C GLN A 178 -0.99 -18.90 12.40
N LEU A 179 0.23 -19.26 12.01
CA LEU A 179 0.55 -19.96 10.79
C LEU A 179 1.09 -21.37 11.07
N GLN A 180 0.83 -22.28 10.14
CA GLN A 180 1.41 -23.62 10.17
C GLN A 180 2.81 -23.59 9.54
N GLU A 181 3.68 -24.49 9.96
CA GLU A 181 5.04 -24.57 9.42
C GLU A 181 5.07 -24.85 7.91
N SER A 182 4.09 -25.57 7.38
CA SER A 182 3.88 -25.76 5.93
C SER A 182 3.82 -24.44 5.16
N TYR A 183 3.12 -23.45 5.71
CA TYR A 183 3.01 -22.13 5.10
C TYR A 183 4.36 -21.41 5.14
N LEU A 184 5.07 -21.41 6.28
CA LEU A 184 6.41 -20.80 6.38
C LEU A 184 7.38 -21.45 5.40
N PHE A 185 7.38 -22.78 5.30
CA PHE A 185 8.21 -23.52 4.36
C PHE A 185 7.96 -23.09 2.92
N TRP A 186 6.69 -23.02 2.51
CA TRP A 186 6.33 -22.49 1.20
C TRP A 186 6.78 -21.03 1.00
N ARG A 187 6.52 -20.15 1.98
CA ARG A 187 6.88 -18.73 1.90
C ARG A 187 8.38 -18.51 1.78
N ILE A 188 9.20 -19.25 2.53
CA ILE A 188 10.66 -19.17 2.44
C ILE A 188 11.14 -19.76 1.12
N LYS A 189 10.66 -20.96 0.77
CA LYS A 189 11.10 -21.67 -0.44
C LYS A 189 10.79 -20.90 -1.72
N LYS A 190 9.58 -20.37 -1.86
CA LYS A 190 9.09 -19.71 -3.09
C LYS A 190 9.19 -18.18 -3.07
N GLY A 191 9.36 -17.55 -1.90
CA GLY A 191 9.41 -16.10 -1.79
C GLY A 191 8.15 -15.42 -2.30
N GLY A 192 8.28 -14.39 -3.13
CA GLY A 192 7.15 -13.71 -3.77
C GLY A 192 6.40 -14.50 -4.85
N VAL A 193 6.93 -15.63 -5.33
CA VAL A 193 6.35 -16.41 -6.43
C VAL A 193 5.15 -17.23 -5.95
N GLY A 194 4.07 -17.25 -6.73
CA GLY A 194 2.85 -18.02 -6.43
C GLY A 194 1.82 -17.30 -5.56
N LEU A 195 2.04 -16.03 -5.20
CA LEU A 195 1.02 -15.22 -4.52
C LEU A 195 -0.12 -14.83 -5.48
N PRO A 196 -1.39 -14.87 -5.02
CA PRO A 196 -2.55 -14.48 -5.83
C PRO A 196 -2.53 -12.98 -6.16
N ILE A 197 -3.15 -12.60 -7.28
CA ILE A 197 -3.23 -11.21 -7.75
C ILE A 197 -4.00 -10.33 -6.75
N GLU A 198 -5.00 -10.90 -6.08
CA GLU A 198 -5.81 -10.25 -5.04
C GLU A 198 -4.98 -9.87 -3.80
N GLY A 199 -3.77 -10.42 -3.65
CA GLY A 199 -2.81 -10.01 -2.61
C GLY A 199 -1.97 -8.78 -2.97
N MET A 200 -2.23 -8.08 -4.09
CA MET A 200 -1.43 -6.92 -4.53
C MET A 200 -1.98 -5.59 -3.97
N PRO A 201 -1.08 -4.65 -3.58
CA PRO A 201 -0.17 -4.00 -4.55
C PRO A 201 1.30 -4.46 -4.58
N TRP A 202 1.76 -5.26 -3.61
CA TRP A 202 3.19 -5.43 -3.32
C TRP A 202 3.63 -6.89 -3.27
N LYS A 203 3.88 -7.50 -4.44
CA LYS A 203 4.48 -8.83 -4.56
C LYS A 203 5.67 -8.91 -3.61
N SER A 204 5.59 -9.75 -2.58
CA SER A 204 6.59 -9.85 -1.51
C SER A 204 8.01 -9.80 -2.10
N ALA A 205 8.84 -8.88 -1.60
CA ALA A 205 10.24 -8.75 -2.03
C ALA A 205 11.13 -9.89 -1.48
N MET A 206 10.53 -10.86 -0.79
CA MET A 206 11.24 -12.01 -0.25
C MET A 206 11.81 -12.85 -1.40
N PRO A 207 13.14 -13.10 -1.41
CA PRO A 207 13.80 -13.93 -2.41
C PRO A 207 13.27 -15.36 -2.42
N ARG A 208 13.55 -16.06 -3.53
CA ARG A 208 13.25 -17.49 -3.67
C ARG A 208 14.40 -18.31 -3.09
N TRP A 209 14.33 -18.61 -1.79
CA TRP A 209 15.45 -19.25 -1.09
C TRP A 209 15.76 -20.67 -1.55
N GLU A 210 14.88 -21.35 -2.30
CA GLU A 210 15.19 -22.66 -2.88
C GLU A 210 16.35 -22.65 -3.89
N GLU A 211 16.79 -21.48 -4.34
CA GLU A 211 17.97 -21.34 -5.20
C GLU A 211 19.29 -21.40 -4.42
N GLU A 212 19.26 -21.07 -3.12
CA GLU A 212 20.47 -20.92 -2.28
C GLU A 212 20.47 -21.84 -1.06
N LEU A 213 19.30 -22.23 -0.55
CA LEU A 213 19.10 -23.04 0.63
C LEU A 213 18.45 -24.38 0.26
N THR A 214 18.91 -25.44 0.91
CA THR A 214 18.28 -26.77 0.83
C THR A 214 17.01 -26.81 1.68
N ASP A 215 16.12 -27.75 1.38
CA ASP A 215 14.88 -27.95 2.17
C ASP A 215 15.16 -28.18 3.65
N GLU A 216 16.24 -28.91 3.97
CA GLU A 216 16.72 -29.10 5.36
C GLU A 216 17.07 -27.76 6.02
N GLN A 217 17.79 -26.89 5.31
CA GLN A 217 18.16 -25.57 5.83
C GLN A 217 16.94 -24.70 6.05
N ILE A 218 15.97 -24.72 5.13
CA ILE A 218 14.70 -24.00 5.26
C ILE A 218 13.93 -24.48 6.49
N TRP A 219 13.79 -25.80 6.68
CA TRP A 219 13.13 -26.35 7.87
C TRP A 219 13.84 -25.97 9.17
N LYS A 220 15.17 -25.92 9.17
CA LYS A 220 15.94 -25.46 10.34
C LYS A 220 15.76 -23.96 10.59
N VAL A 221 15.71 -23.13 9.54
CA VAL A 221 15.41 -21.69 9.69
C VAL A 221 14.07 -21.50 10.39
N ILE A 222 13.04 -22.25 10.02
CA ILE A 222 11.72 -22.18 10.65
C ILE A 222 11.81 -22.48 12.16
N ILE A 223 12.56 -23.51 12.55
CA ILE A 223 12.83 -23.80 13.97
C ILE A 223 13.50 -22.60 14.65
N GLY A 224 14.51 -22.02 14.01
CA GLY A 224 15.24 -20.86 14.51
C GLY A 224 14.39 -19.58 14.61
N GLU A 225 13.45 -19.38 13.69
CA GLU A 225 12.50 -18.27 13.68
C GLU A 225 11.53 -18.36 14.86
N TYR A 226 10.91 -19.52 15.08
CA TYR A 226 10.01 -19.74 16.22
C TYR A 226 10.74 -19.57 17.56
N ASP A 227 11.88 -20.25 17.73
CA ASP A 227 12.68 -20.13 18.97
C ASP A 227 13.26 -18.72 19.17
N GLY A 228 13.62 -18.04 18.08
CA GLY A 228 14.14 -16.67 18.11
C GLY A 228 13.10 -15.62 18.46
N ALA A 229 11.89 -15.76 17.91
CA ALA A 229 10.77 -14.87 18.16
C ALA A 229 10.01 -15.19 19.46
N GLY A 230 10.31 -16.32 20.11
CA GLY A 230 9.59 -16.79 21.29
C GLY A 230 8.16 -17.24 20.98
N GLN A 231 7.93 -17.74 19.76
CA GLN A 231 6.63 -18.19 19.27
C GLN A 231 6.64 -19.71 19.04
N SER A 232 5.45 -20.30 18.94
CA SER A 232 5.26 -21.70 18.55
C SER A 232 4.37 -21.79 17.31
N PRO A 233 4.58 -22.78 16.44
CA PRO A 233 3.73 -22.97 15.27
C PRO A 233 2.31 -23.30 15.68
N ARG A 234 1.36 -22.88 14.86
CA ARG A 234 -0.02 -23.36 14.97
C ARG A 234 -0.05 -24.85 14.63
N THR A 235 -0.42 -25.68 15.59
CA THR A 235 -0.73 -27.09 15.35
C THR A 235 -2.20 -27.24 14.96
N TRP A 236 -2.53 -28.34 14.30
CA TRP A 236 -3.92 -28.78 14.24
C TRP A 236 -4.33 -29.20 15.65
N GLU A 237 -5.56 -28.88 16.07
CA GLU A 237 -6.13 -29.56 17.24
C GLU A 237 -6.20 -31.04 16.88
N GLU A 238 -5.57 -31.89 17.69
CA GLU A 238 -5.84 -33.32 17.63
C GLU A 238 -7.32 -33.47 17.98
N GLU A 239 -8.13 -33.97 17.03
CA GLU A 239 -9.52 -34.33 17.32
C GLU A 239 -9.48 -35.34 18.47
N GLU A 240 -9.89 -34.91 19.67
CA GLU A 240 -10.09 -35.77 20.85
C GLU A 240 -11.15 -36.86 20.59
#